data_AF-A0A1Z4QJE9-F1
#
_entry.id   AF-A0A1Z4QJE9-F1
#
_cell.length_a   1.000
_cell.length_b   1.000
_cell.length_c   1.000
_cell.angle_alpha   90.00
_cell.angle_beta   90.00
_cell.angle_gamma   90.00
#
_symmetry.space_group_name_H-M   'P 1'
#
loop_
_entity.id
_entity.type
_entity.pdbx_description
1 polymer ?
#
loop_
_entity_poly.entity_id
_entity_poly.type
_entity_poly.pdbx_seq_one_letter_code
_entity_poly.pdbx_strand_id
1 'polypeptide(L)'
;METEQQQPKSDNSISPQGLLALEGANTSSLPKLPPASETESQWQRIGRQTSDFLANLPEYLSSLLRKYRQPLLTVGLILLAVVTVKILLALLDAINGIPLLAPTFELIGLGYVTWFSFRYLIKASTRQELADKIRLFQAQTLGSEVSESLN
;
A
#
# COMPACT_ATOMS: atom_id res chain seq x y z
N MET A 1 45.77 -51.28 35.95
CA MET A 1 44.99 -51.12 37.18
C MET A 1 43.68 -50.48 36.72
N GLU A 2 42.69 -51.22 36.18
CA GLU A 2 41.76 -52.13 36.88
C GLU A 2 41.22 -51.45 38.16
N THR A 3 39.92 -51.22 38.40
CA THR A 3 38.68 -51.88 37.95
C THR A 3 37.42 -51.10 38.45
N GLU A 4 36.26 -51.38 37.84
CA GLU A 4 34.89 -51.50 38.42
C GLU A 4 34.10 -50.26 38.88
N GLN A 5 32.97 -49.86 38.26
CA GLN A 5 31.62 -50.48 38.09
C GLN A 5 30.75 -50.62 39.35
N GLN A 6 29.51 -50.13 39.18
CA GLN A 6 28.22 -50.53 39.80
C GLN A 6 27.77 -50.01 41.18
N GLN A 7 26.69 -49.23 41.09
CA GLN A 7 25.63 -49.00 42.07
C GLN A 7 24.91 -50.31 42.45
N PRO A 8 24.29 -50.39 43.64
CA PRO A 8 22.84 -50.57 43.63
C PRO A 8 22.07 -49.96 44.84
N LYS A 9 20.75 -49.82 44.62
CA LYS A 9 19.65 -50.20 45.53
C LYS A 9 18.83 -49.09 46.20
N SER A 10 17.56 -49.05 45.77
CA SER A 10 16.41 -48.41 46.41
C SER A 10 16.14 -48.94 47.81
N ASP A 11 15.70 -48.06 48.72
CA ASP A 11 14.66 -48.41 49.68
C ASP A 11 13.90 -47.17 50.19
N ASN A 12 12.72 -47.46 50.73
CA ASN A 12 11.48 -46.70 50.74
C ASN A 12 11.28 -45.71 51.94
N SER A 13 10.29 -44.82 51.77
CA SER A 13 9.43 -44.17 52.80
C SER A 13 9.91 -42.86 53.48
N ILE A 14 9.12 -41.78 53.34
CA ILE A 14 8.31 -41.12 54.41
C ILE A 14 7.58 -39.87 53.82
N SER A 15 6.27 -39.82 54.07
CA SER A 15 5.24 -38.82 53.77
C SER A 15 5.55 -37.36 54.18
N PRO A 16 4.89 -36.37 53.55
CA PRO A 16 4.35 -35.27 54.34
C PRO A 16 2.86 -35.03 54.01
N GLN A 17 1.99 -35.50 54.93
CA GLN A 17 0.66 -34.91 55.11
C GLN A 17 0.77 -33.85 56.21
N GLY A 18 0.58 -32.59 55.83
CA GLY A 18 0.53 -31.44 56.73
C GLY A 18 -0.18 -30.28 56.04
N LEU A 19 -1.50 -30.36 56.01
CA LEU A 19 -2.41 -29.35 55.47
C LEU A 19 -2.67 -28.21 56.48
N LEU A 20 -2.85 -27.01 55.92
CA LEU A 20 -3.52 -25.79 56.45
C LEU A 20 -2.67 -24.90 57.39
N ALA A 21 -2.58 -23.56 57.24
CA ALA A 21 -3.54 -22.61 56.69
C ALA A 21 -2.86 -21.39 56.02
N LEU A 22 -3.41 -20.95 54.88
CA LEU A 22 -3.06 -19.70 54.19
C LEU A 22 -3.69 -18.49 54.90
N GLU A 23 -2.84 -17.61 55.42
CA GLU A 23 -3.18 -16.27 55.90
C GLU A 23 -3.35 -15.31 54.69
N GLY A 24 -4.57 -14.81 54.49
CA GLY A 24 -4.86 -13.46 53.99
C GLY A 24 -4.16 -12.94 52.73
N ALA A 25 -4.58 -13.38 51.54
CA ALA A 25 -4.44 -12.59 50.32
C ALA A 25 -5.82 -12.36 49.69
N ASN A 26 -6.48 -11.26 50.06
CA ASN A 26 -7.70 -10.79 49.41
C ASN A 26 -7.38 -10.41 47.96
N THR A 27 -7.60 -11.32 47.02
CA THR A 27 -7.42 -11.13 45.58
C THR A 27 -8.63 -10.50 44.88
N SER A 28 -9.59 -9.98 45.64
CA SER A 28 -10.87 -9.41 45.16
C SER A 28 -10.76 -8.18 44.27
N SER A 29 -9.56 -7.64 44.05
CA SER A 29 -9.33 -6.47 43.18
C SER A 29 -8.31 -6.71 42.05
N LEU A 30 -7.93 -7.96 41.80
CA LEU A 30 -7.21 -8.27 40.56
C LEU A 30 -8.21 -8.22 39.40
N PRO A 31 -7.93 -7.50 38.30
CA PRO A 31 -8.72 -7.60 37.08
C PRO A 31 -8.71 -9.06 36.65
N LYS A 32 -9.81 -9.78 36.96
CA LYS A 32 -9.99 -11.15 36.54
C LYS A 32 -10.11 -11.11 35.03
N LEU A 33 -9.09 -11.65 34.34
CA LEU A 33 -9.12 -11.78 32.89
C LEU A 33 -10.45 -12.41 32.49
N PRO A 34 -11.17 -11.86 31.51
CA PRO A 34 -12.45 -12.39 31.09
C PRO A 34 -12.29 -13.87 30.71
N PRO A 35 -13.26 -14.73 31.04
CA PRO A 35 -13.21 -16.14 30.68
C PRO A 35 -13.03 -16.27 29.16
N ALA A 36 -12.16 -17.17 28.69
CA ALA A 36 -11.79 -17.30 27.29
C ALA A 36 -12.98 -17.52 26.32
N SER A 37 -14.15 -17.91 26.85
CA SER A 37 -15.42 -17.99 26.12
C SER A 37 -16.03 -16.63 25.73
N GLU A 38 -15.72 -15.55 26.46
CA GLU A 38 -16.16 -14.20 26.11
C GLU A 38 -15.36 -13.65 24.92
N THR A 39 -14.07 -13.98 24.82
CA THR A 39 -13.19 -13.55 23.72
C THR A 39 -13.72 -14.01 22.35
N GLU A 40 -14.15 -15.27 22.24
CA GLU A 40 -14.81 -15.80 21.03
C GLU A 40 -16.08 -15.01 20.68
N SER A 41 -16.90 -14.70 21.69
CA SER A 41 -18.12 -13.90 21.51
C SER A 41 -17.83 -12.44 21.12
N GLN A 42 -16.69 -11.89 21.55
CA GLN A 42 -16.25 -10.54 21.20
C GLN A 42 -15.69 -10.48 19.78
N TRP A 43 -14.89 -11.47 19.33
CA TRP A 43 -14.42 -11.57 17.95
C TRP A 43 -15.57 -11.70 16.95
N GLN A 44 -16.62 -12.45 17.31
CA GLN A 44 -17.82 -12.52 16.48
C GLN A 44 -18.56 -11.18 16.39
N ARG A 45 -18.59 -10.38 17.47
CA ARG A 45 -19.18 -9.02 17.45
C ARG A 45 -18.33 -8.05 16.64
N ILE A 46 -17.01 -8.06 16.82
CA ILE A 46 -16.06 -7.25 16.05
C ILE A 46 -16.12 -7.62 14.57
N GLY A 47 -16.19 -8.92 14.26
CA GLY A 47 -16.32 -9.43 12.90
C GLY A 47 -17.62 -9.00 12.24
N ARG A 48 -18.76 -9.07 12.96
CA ARG A 48 -20.05 -8.57 12.45
C ARG A 48 -20.05 -7.06 12.25
N GLN A 49 -19.58 -6.30 13.23
CA GLN A 49 -19.50 -4.84 13.13
C GLN A 49 -18.54 -4.38 12.02
N THR A 50 -17.41 -5.07 11.84
CA THR A 50 -16.46 -4.82 10.75
C THR A 50 -17.08 -5.21 9.42
N SER A 51 -17.75 -6.35 9.32
CA SER A 51 -18.47 -6.79 8.11
C SER A 51 -19.58 -5.82 7.71
N ASP A 52 -20.37 -5.33 8.67
CA ASP A 52 -21.44 -4.35 8.42
C ASP A 52 -20.84 -3.02 7.96
N PHE A 53 -19.74 -2.57 8.56
CA PHE A 53 -19.02 -1.39 8.10
C PHE A 53 -18.43 -1.59 6.69
N LEU A 54 -17.84 -2.76 6.41
CA LEU A 54 -17.29 -3.13 5.09
C LEU A 54 -18.37 -3.30 4.01
N ALA A 55 -19.56 -3.79 4.37
CA ALA A 55 -20.70 -3.87 3.46
C ALA A 55 -21.19 -2.47 3.05
N ASN A 56 -21.06 -1.49 3.96
CA ASN A 56 -21.42 -0.09 3.71
C ASN A 56 -20.24 0.77 3.22
N LEU A 57 -19.00 0.25 3.18
CA LEU A 57 -17.82 0.91 2.63
C LEU A 57 -18.01 1.44 1.20
N PRO A 58 -18.59 0.69 0.24
CA PRO A 58 -18.87 1.24 -1.08
C PRO A 58 -19.84 2.43 -1.03
N GLU A 59 -20.81 2.44 -0.11
CA GLU A 59 -21.77 3.54 0.05
C GLU A 59 -21.09 4.78 0.66
N TYR A 60 -20.23 4.60 1.67
CA TYR A 60 -19.44 5.70 2.24
C TYR A 60 -18.41 6.24 1.23
N LEU A 61 -17.70 5.37 0.52
CA LEU A 61 -16.72 5.79 -0.48
C LEU A 61 -17.41 6.49 -1.66
N SER A 62 -18.55 5.97 -2.12
CA SER A 62 -19.31 6.58 -3.20
C SER A 62 -19.93 7.92 -2.80
N SER A 63 -20.44 8.06 -1.57
CA SER A 63 -20.99 9.32 -1.06
C SER A 63 -19.90 10.38 -0.85
N LEU A 64 -18.73 10.01 -0.34
CA LEU A 64 -17.58 10.92 -0.24
C LEU A 64 -17.03 11.31 -1.62
N LEU A 65 -16.89 10.34 -2.54
CA LEU A 65 -16.51 10.63 -3.91
C LEU A 65 -17.52 11.56 -4.56
N ARG A 66 -18.83 11.30 -4.47
CA ARG A 66 -19.89 12.14 -5.06
C ARG A 66 -19.94 13.54 -4.42
N LYS A 67 -19.87 13.64 -3.09
CA LYS A 67 -19.97 14.91 -2.34
C LYS A 67 -18.72 15.78 -2.46
N TYR A 68 -17.55 15.17 -2.61
CA TYR A 68 -16.26 15.85 -2.67
C TYR A 68 -15.52 15.65 -3.98
N ARG A 69 -16.20 15.28 -5.08
CA ARG A 69 -15.56 14.99 -6.39
C ARG A 69 -14.50 16.01 -6.75
N GLN A 70 -14.85 17.28 -6.68
CA GLN A 70 -14.01 18.38 -7.13
C GLN A 70 -12.79 18.61 -6.24
N PRO A 71 -12.93 18.86 -4.91
CA PRO A 71 -11.77 19.02 -4.04
C PRO A 71 -10.95 17.73 -3.86
N LEU A 72 -11.59 16.56 -3.84
CA LEU A 72 -10.89 15.28 -3.69
C LEU A 72 -10.05 14.95 -4.94
N LEU A 73 -10.54 15.28 -6.14
CA LEU A 73 -9.73 15.18 -7.35
C LEU A 73 -8.55 16.13 -7.31
N THR A 74 -8.73 17.39 -6.89
CA THR A 74 -7.63 18.35 -6.81
C THR A 74 -6.58 17.92 -5.79
N VAL A 75 -6.98 17.58 -4.57
CA VAL A 75 -6.06 17.12 -3.52
C VAL A 75 -5.41 15.79 -3.94
N GLY A 76 -6.19 14.87 -4.50
CA GLY A 76 -5.68 13.61 -5.03
C GLY A 76 -4.67 13.81 -6.15
N LEU A 77 -4.92 14.75 -7.07
CA LEU A 77 -3.99 15.10 -8.14
C LEU A 77 -2.70 15.72 -7.59
N ILE A 78 -2.80 16.61 -6.59
CA ILE A 78 -1.63 17.21 -5.95
C ILE A 78 -0.80 16.12 -5.27
N LEU A 79 -1.43 15.25 -4.47
CA LEU A 79 -0.74 14.15 -3.82
C LEU A 79 -0.11 13.20 -4.84
N LEU A 80 -0.85 12.85 -5.89
CA LEU A 80 -0.34 12.02 -6.97
C LEU A 80 0.87 12.68 -7.64
N ALA A 81 0.79 13.97 -7.97
CA ALA A 81 1.89 14.72 -8.56
C ALA A 81 3.13 14.71 -7.66
N VAL A 82 2.96 14.91 -6.35
CA VAL A 82 4.07 14.83 -5.38
C VAL A 82 4.70 13.43 -5.39
N VAL A 83 3.90 12.37 -5.36
CA VAL A 83 4.39 10.99 -5.42
C VAL A 83 5.10 10.72 -6.74
N THR A 84 4.55 11.15 -7.87
CA THR A 84 5.17 11.03 -9.19
C THR A 84 6.52 11.74 -9.22
N VAL A 85 6.61 12.96 -8.70
CA VAL A 85 7.89 13.69 -8.61
C VAL A 85 8.89 12.93 -7.75
N LYS A 86 8.48 12.38 -6.60
CA LYS A 86 9.36 11.57 -5.74
C LYS A 86 9.87 10.33 -6.49
N ILE A 87 9.01 9.61 -7.20
CA ILE A 87 9.39 8.44 -7.99
C ILE A 87 10.37 8.85 -9.10
N LEU A 88 10.10 9.95 -9.80
CA LEU A 88 10.98 10.44 -10.86
C LEU A 88 12.36 10.82 -10.32
N LEU A 89 12.41 11.49 -9.16
CA LEU A 89 13.66 11.82 -8.49
C LEU A 89 14.41 10.55 -8.04
N ALA A 90 13.71 9.57 -7.46
CA ALA A 90 14.31 8.30 -7.06
C ALA A 90 14.84 7.50 -8.26
N LEU A 91 14.12 7.53 -9.38
CA LEU A 91 14.57 6.92 -10.63
C LEU A 91 15.80 7.63 -11.18
N LEU A 92 15.82 8.96 -11.15
CA LEU A 92 16.97 9.75 -11.60
C LEU A 92 18.21 9.46 -10.73
N ASP A 93 18.03 9.35 -9.42
CA ASP A 93 19.07 8.98 -8.47
C ASP A 93 19.62 7.56 -8.75
N ALA A 94 18.73 6.59 -8.98
CA ALA A 94 19.11 5.23 -9.36
C ALA A 94 19.85 5.15 -10.71
N ILE A 95 19.42 5.92 -11.70
CA ILE A 95 20.07 6.02 -13.01
C ILE A 95 21.46 6.63 -12.88
N ASN A 96 21.60 7.71 -12.09
CA ASN A 96 22.89 8.36 -11.83
C ASN A 96 23.85 7.45 -11.05
N GLY A 97 23.33 6.52 -10.26
CA GLY A 97 24.11 5.47 -9.61
C GLY A 97 24.71 4.43 -10.58
N ILE A 98 24.23 4.36 -11.83
CA ILE A 98 24.73 3.42 -12.85
C ILE A 98 25.53 4.22 -13.90
N PRO A 99 26.87 4.08 -13.95
CA PRO A 99 27.77 4.99 -14.68
C PRO A 99 27.58 4.99 -16.22
N LEU A 100 26.78 4.08 -16.78
CA LEU A 100 26.49 4.00 -18.21
C LEU A 100 25.08 4.46 -18.59
N LEU A 101 24.10 4.44 -17.66
CA LEU A 101 22.72 4.73 -18.02
C LEU A 101 22.49 6.22 -18.20
N ALA A 102 22.99 7.06 -17.29
CA ALA A 102 22.88 8.52 -17.39
C ALA A 102 23.37 9.07 -18.75
N PRO A 103 24.62 8.82 -19.20
CA PRO A 103 25.09 9.31 -20.50
C PRO A 103 24.36 8.65 -21.69
N THR A 104 23.89 7.41 -21.56
CA THR A 104 23.12 6.74 -22.61
C THR A 104 21.74 7.38 -22.79
N PHE A 105 21.03 7.68 -21.70
CA PHE A 105 19.74 8.37 -21.76
C PHE A 105 19.88 9.80 -22.28
N GLU A 106 20.95 10.49 -21.92
CA GLU A 106 21.26 11.82 -22.46
C GLU A 106 21.47 11.76 -23.98
N LEU A 107 22.28 10.82 -24.47
CA LEU A 107 22.51 10.63 -25.90
C LEU A 107 21.24 10.24 -26.66
N ILE A 108 20.44 9.32 -26.11
CA ILE A 108 19.14 8.92 -26.70
C ILE A 108 18.20 10.12 -26.74
N GLY A 109 18.12 10.90 -25.65
CA GLY A 109 17.28 12.09 -25.55
C GLY A 109 17.66 13.14 -26.58
N LEU A 110 18.95 13.48 -26.66
CA LEU A 110 19.48 14.43 -27.65
C LEU A 110 19.26 13.95 -29.09
N GLY A 111 19.52 12.67 -29.36
CA GLY A 111 19.28 12.07 -30.67
C GLY A 111 17.81 12.14 -31.07
N TYR A 112 16.91 11.77 -30.15
CA TYR A 112 15.48 11.77 -30.42
C TYR A 112 14.92 13.19 -30.57
N VAL A 113 15.30 14.13 -29.69
CA VAL A 113 14.88 15.54 -29.79
C VAL A 113 15.36 16.16 -31.09
N THR A 114 16.62 15.92 -31.48
CA THR A 114 17.18 16.43 -32.74
C THR A 114 16.45 15.84 -33.95
N TRP A 115 16.28 14.51 -33.99
CA TRP A 115 15.58 13.83 -35.08
C TRP A 115 14.12 14.27 -35.18
N PHE A 116 13.41 14.32 -34.05
CA PHE A 116 12.02 14.74 -33.97
C PHE A 116 11.84 16.19 -34.42
N SER A 117 12.72 17.08 -33.94
CA SER A 117 12.69 18.49 -34.34
C SER A 117 12.91 18.65 -35.84
N PHE A 118 13.92 17.99 -36.40
CA PHE A 118 14.18 18.05 -37.84
C PHE A 118 13.01 17.46 -38.67
N ARG A 119 12.49 16.30 -38.25
CA ARG A 119 11.48 15.55 -39.00
C ARG A 119 10.07 16.14 -38.91
N TYR A 120 9.69 16.69 -37.77
CA TYR A 120 8.31 17.11 -37.49
C TYR A 120 8.19 18.61 -37.23
N LEU A 121 9.22 19.26 -36.68
CA LEU A 121 9.18 20.70 -36.42
C LEU A 121 9.79 21.52 -37.55
N ILE A 122 10.75 21.08 -38.37
CA ILE A 122 11.32 22.00 -39.38
C ILE A 122 10.49 22.03 -40.67
N LYS A 123 10.00 20.87 -41.11
CA LYS A 123 9.30 20.74 -42.39
C LYS A 123 7.82 21.12 -42.25
N ALA A 124 7.37 22.12 -43.01
CA ALA A 124 6.01 22.66 -42.91
C ALA A 124 4.92 21.60 -43.11
N SER A 125 5.11 20.69 -44.07
CA SER A 125 4.16 19.61 -44.35
C SER A 125 3.99 18.64 -43.17
N THR A 126 5.05 18.40 -42.39
CA THR A 126 5.00 17.47 -41.26
C THR A 126 4.54 18.13 -39.97
N ARG A 127 4.66 19.47 -39.86
CA ARG A 127 3.98 20.24 -38.80
C ARG A 127 2.47 20.13 -38.92
N GLN A 128 1.93 20.27 -40.14
CA GLN A 128 0.48 20.16 -40.39
C GLN A 128 -0.03 18.76 -40.08
N GLU A 129 0.66 17.73 -40.59
CA GLU A 129 0.32 16.33 -40.29
C GLU A 129 0.34 16.04 -38.78
N LEU A 130 1.34 16.56 -38.05
CA LEU A 130 1.42 16.39 -36.60
C LEU A 130 0.28 17.12 -35.88
N ALA A 131 0.00 18.36 -36.26
CA ALA A 131 -1.09 19.15 -35.66
C ALA A 131 -2.45 18.46 -35.85
N ASP A 132 -2.72 17.92 -37.04
CA ASP A 132 -3.96 17.19 -37.32
C ASP A 132 -4.06 15.89 -36.51
N LYS A 133 -2.96 15.14 -36.39
CA LYS A 133 -2.91 13.94 -35.54
C LYS A 133 -3.15 14.26 -34.06
N ILE A 134 -2.55 15.35 -33.55
CA ILE A 134 -2.76 15.81 -32.18
C ILE A 134 -4.22 16.23 -31.98
N ARG A 135 -4.82 16.98 -32.93
CA ARG A 135 -6.23 17.39 -32.86
C ARG A 135 -7.16 16.18 -32.86
N LEU A 136 -6.90 15.19 -33.70
CA LEU A 136 -7.67 13.95 -33.74
C LEU A 136 -7.57 13.17 -32.42
N PHE A 137 -6.35 13.06 -31.87
CA PHE A 137 -6.13 12.40 -30.58
C PHE A 137 -6.82 13.14 -29.43
N GLN A 138 -6.74 14.47 -29.40
CA GLN A 138 -7.44 15.28 -28.41
C GLN A 138 -8.96 15.11 -28.53
N ALA A 139 -9.52 15.16 -29.75
CA ALA A 139 -10.95 14.96 -29.97
C ALA A 139 -11.40 13.57 -29.48
N GLN A 140 -10.61 12.53 -29.73
CA GLN A 140 -10.90 11.16 -29.29
C GLN A 140 -10.77 10.98 -27.77
N THR A 141 -9.80 11.65 -27.13
CA THR A 141 -9.53 11.48 -25.69
C THR A 141 -10.42 12.38 -24.82
N LEU A 142 -10.76 13.57 -25.31
CA LEU A 142 -11.63 14.52 -24.63
C LEU A 142 -13.11 14.38 -25.03
N GLY A 143 -13.44 13.45 -25.93
CA GLY A 143 -14.82 13.25 -26.39
C GLY A 143 -15.40 14.48 -27.07
N SER A 144 -14.60 15.21 -27.85
CA SER A 144 -15.06 16.33 -28.66
C SER A 144 -15.65 15.79 -29.96
N GLU A 145 -16.78 15.09 -29.87
CA GLU A 145 -17.56 14.81 -31.06
C GLU A 145 -18.09 16.15 -31.57
N VAL A 146 -17.58 16.54 -32.74
CA VAL A 146 -18.25 17.34 -33.78
C VAL A 146 -19.50 18.07 -33.24
N SER A 147 -19.29 19.21 -32.58
CA SER A 147 -20.36 20.19 -32.33
C SER A 147 -20.60 21.08 -33.55
N GLU A 148 -19.99 20.75 -34.68
CA GLU A 148 -20.10 21.47 -35.95
C GLU A 148 -21.03 20.72 -36.91
N SER A 149 -22.25 20.47 -36.44
CA SER A 149 -23.39 20.33 -37.32
C SER A 149 -24.59 21.03 -36.66
N LEU A 150 -25.08 22.06 -37.34
CA LEU A 150 -26.31 22.84 -37.07
C LEU A 150 -26.14 24.14 -36.26
N ASN A 151 -25.73 25.22 -36.95
CA ASN A 151 -26.57 26.42 -37.09
C ASN A 151 -26.20 27.22 -38.34
#